data_AF-A0A958AK52-F1
#
_entry.id   AF-A0A958AK52-F1
#
_cell.length_a   1.000
_cell.length_b   1.000
_cell.length_c   1.000
_cell.angle_alpha   90.00
_cell.angle_beta   90.00
_cell.angle_gamma   90.00
#
_symmetry.space_group_name_H-M   'P 1'
#
loop_
_entity.id
_entity.type
_entity.pdbx_description
1 polymer ?
#
loop_
_entity_poly.entity_id
_entity_poly.type
_entity_poly.pdbx_seq_one_letter_code
_entity_poly.pdbx_strand_id
1 'polypeptide(L)'
;MSSTIATSPSRAATTTDRSGLFSKLFAGRRGRRLRETLLAYAFLFPAFLIISVFGLFPLIFAAYQSSLRGLNKIVGTYDGLGNYVRAIDSLTYVLAFWIAAVALFVAIRTLIVTAKNAAGKRHQPWLWLIPGTLIGSGFALFIGFIFRLLPALLDVPNQLRGRNADDATFRGLMWDAWMQGPVQQF
;
A
#
# COMPACT_ATOMS: atom_id res chain seq x y z
N MET A 1 -28.28 -79.02 59.99
CA MET A 1 -28.18 -77.56 59.84
C MET A 1 -27.19 -77.28 58.73
N SER A 2 -27.68 -76.91 57.54
CA SER A 2 -26.86 -76.68 56.34
C SER A 2 -26.90 -75.20 56.00
N SER A 3 -25.75 -74.54 56.02
CA SER A 3 -25.60 -73.14 55.60
C SER A 3 -24.65 -73.08 54.42
N THR A 4 -25.28 -72.91 53.26
CA THR A 4 -24.68 -72.64 51.94
C THR A 4 -23.99 -71.27 51.95
N ILE A 5 -22.70 -71.23 51.62
CA ILE A 5 -21.96 -70.01 51.36
C ILE A 5 -22.25 -69.58 49.92
N ALA A 6 -22.92 -68.43 49.76
CA ALA A 6 -23.12 -67.79 48.47
C ALA A 6 -21.86 -66.97 48.09
N THR A 7 -21.19 -67.38 47.02
CA THR A 7 -20.13 -66.58 46.37
C THR A 7 -20.80 -65.61 45.38
N SER A 8 -20.78 -64.32 45.69
CA SER A 8 -21.14 -63.27 44.74
C SER A 8 -20.03 -63.10 43.69
N PRO A 9 -20.34 -63.08 42.38
CA PRO A 9 -19.33 -62.81 41.36
C PRO A 9 -19.00 -61.31 41.33
N SER A 10 -17.71 -61.00 41.45
CA SER A 10 -17.15 -59.68 41.19
C SER A 10 -17.44 -59.28 39.73
N ARG A 11 -18.32 -58.29 39.54
CA ARG A 11 -18.66 -57.75 38.23
C ARG A 11 -17.51 -56.87 37.75
N ALA A 12 -16.62 -57.43 36.94
CA ALA A 12 -15.57 -56.69 36.25
C ALA A 12 -16.20 -55.52 35.47
N ALA A 13 -15.82 -54.30 35.83
CA ALA A 13 -16.19 -53.10 35.10
C ALA A 13 -15.50 -53.13 33.73
N THR A 14 -16.27 -53.36 32.68
CA THR A 14 -15.82 -53.30 31.30
C THR A 14 -15.54 -51.84 30.92
N THR A 15 -14.32 -51.36 31.19
CA THR A 15 -13.83 -50.10 30.62
C THR A 15 -13.81 -50.27 29.11
N THR A 16 -14.81 -49.71 28.43
CA THR A 16 -14.95 -49.80 26.99
C THR A 16 -13.80 -49.03 26.35
N ASP A 17 -12.85 -49.77 25.79
CA ASP A 17 -11.71 -49.29 25.03
C ASP A 17 -12.17 -48.63 23.71
N ARG A 18 -12.66 -47.40 23.79
CA ARG A 18 -12.98 -46.56 22.61
C ARG A 18 -11.72 -46.05 21.90
N SER A 19 -10.52 -46.29 22.45
CA SER A 19 -9.25 -45.84 21.88
C SER A 19 -8.70 -46.78 20.80
N GLY A 20 -9.15 -48.04 20.80
CA GLY A 20 -8.67 -49.12 19.92
C GLY A 20 -9.07 -49.03 18.43
N LEU A 21 -10.13 -48.28 18.08
CA LEU A 21 -10.62 -48.22 16.69
C LEU A 21 -9.88 -47.17 15.85
N PHE A 22 -9.67 -45.98 16.39
CA PHE A 22 -8.87 -44.95 15.70
C PHE A 22 -7.39 -45.35 15.63
N SER A 23 -6.83 -45.93 16.69
CA SER A 23 -5.43 -46.38 16.72
C SER A 23 -5.13 -47.46 15.67
N LYS A 24 -6.06 -48.38 15.39
CA LYS A 24 -5.92 -49.39 14.31
C LYS A 24 -5.95 -48.78 12.90
N LEU A 25 -6.74 -47.74 12.67
CA LEU A 25 -6.76 -47.02 11.38
C LEU A 25 -5.49 -46.17 11.16
N PHE A 26 -4.84 -45.71 12.23
CA PHE A 26 -3.57 -44.97 12.18
C PHE A 26 -2.32 -45.85 12.38
N ALA A 27 -2.45 -47.18 12.51
CA ALA A 27 -1.34 -48.10 12.79
C ALA A 27 -0.48 -48.46 11.56
N GLY A 28 -0.92 -48.14 10.33
CA GLY A 28 -0.14 -48.37 9.11
C GLY A 28 0.96 -47.34 8.87
N ARG A 29 1.88 -47.60 7.90
CA ARG A 29 2.99 -46.69 7.53
C ARG A 29 2.54 -45.25 7.26
N ARG A 30 1.33 -45.08 6.70
CA ARG A 30 0.74 -43.78 6.37
C ARG A 30 0.20 -43.04 7.61
N GLY A 31 -0.37 -43.77 8.58
CA GLY A 31 -0.85 -43.21 9.84
C GLY A 31 0.29 -42.79 10.77
N ARG A 32 1.41 -43.54 10.77
CA ARG A 32 2.61 -43.14 11.50
C ARG A 32 3.18 -41.81 10.99
N ARG A 33 3.26 -41.63 9.66
CA ARG A 33 3.66 -40.35 9.05
C ARG A 33 2.73 -39.20 9.41
N LEU A 34 1.41 -39.40 9.37
CA LEU A 34 0.45 -38.36 9.75
C LEU A 34 0.61 -37.96 11.22
N ARG A 35 0.84 -38.93 12.11
CA ARG A 35 1.09 -38.68 13.54
C ARG A 35 2.39 -37.92 13.77
N GLU A 36 3.46 -38.29 13.07
CA GLU A 36 4.75 -37.57 13.10
C GLU A 36 4.59 -36.12 12.61
N THR A 37 3.85 -35.90 11.52
CA THR A 37 3.56 -34.55 10.99
C THR A 37 2.68 -33.73 11.94
N LEU A 38 1.62 -34.31 12.51
CA LEU A 38 0.76 -33.63 13.48
C LEU A 38 1.51 -33.29 14.76
N LEU A 39 2.42 -34.15 15.23
CA LEU A 39 3.31 -33.84 16.36
C LEU A 39 4.24 -32.68 16.04
N ALA A 40 4.82 -32.63 14.84
CA ALA A 40 5.65 -31.51 14.41
C ALA A 40 4.85 -30.19 14.37
N TYR A 41 3.63 -30.22 13.82
CA TYR A 41 2.77 -29.04 13.83
C TYR A 41 2.31 -28.66 15.24
N ALA A 42 1.98 -29.61 16.11
CA ALA A 42 1.60 -29.34 17.51
C ALA A 42 2.77 -28.73 18.30
N PHE A 43 4.00 -29.15 18.03
CA PHE A 43 5.20 -28.55 18.62
C PHE A 43 5.45 -27.12 18.12
N LEU A 44 5.17 -26.86 16.83
CA LEU A 44 5.35 -25.55 16.20
C LEU A 44 4.20 -24.56 16.51
N PHE A 45 3.00 -25.09 16.77
CA PHE A 45 1.78 -24.34 17.02
C PHE A 45 1.90 -23.24 18.09
N PRO A 46 2.46 -23.49 19.30
CA PRO A 46 2.59 -22.44 20.32
C PRO A 46 3.46 -21.27 19.85
N ALA A 47 4.52 -21.52 19.09
CA ALA A 47 5.34 -20.47 18.52
C ALA A 47 4.56 -19.66 17.47
N PHE A 48 3.82 -20.33 16.58
CA PHE A 48 2.95 -19.66 15.60
C PHE A 48 1.86 -18.82 16.27
N LEU A 49 1.26 -19.31 17.35
CA LEU A 49 0.23 -18.60 18.08
C LEU A 49 0.80 -17.32 18.71
N ILE A 50 1.99 -17.41 19.34
CA ILE A 50 2.68 -16.23 19.89
C ILE A 50 3.00 -15.23 18.78
N ILE A 51 3.61 -15.66 17.68
CA ILE A 51 3.93 -14.79 16.54
C ILE A 51 2.67 -14.15 15.96
N SER A 52 1.58 -14.89 15.86
CA SER A 52 0.33 -14.38 15.30
C SER A 52 -0.33 -13.36 16.22
N VAL A 53 -0.41 -13.64 17.52
CA VAL A 53 -1.07 -12.76 18.51
C VAL A 53 -0.25 -11.51 18.81
N PHE A 54 1.08 -11.62 18.87
CA PHE A 54 1.95 -10.52 19.28
C PHE A 54 2.74 -9.87 18.13
N GLY A 55 2.91 -10.54 16.99
CA GLY A 55 3.63 -10.01 15.84
C GLY A 55 2.66 -9.60 14.72
N LEU A 56 1.91 -10.56 14.19
CA LEU A 56 1.08 -10.33 13.00
C LEU A 56 -0.19 -9.53 13.31
N PHE A 57 -0.88 -9.85 14.41
CA PHE A 57 -2.12 -9.19 14.80
C PHE A 57 -1.93 -7.69 15.06
N PRO A 58 -0.93 -7.23 15.86
CA PRO A 58 -0.72 -5.81 16.09
C PRO A 58 -0.39 -5.04 14.81
N LEU A 59 0.36 -5.67 13.88
CA LEU A 59 0.70 -5.08 12.60
C LEU A 59 -0.55 -4.86 11.73
N ILE A 60 -1.37 -5.89 11.57
CA ILE A 60 -2.62 -5.81 10.79
C ILE A 60 -3.56 -4.80 11.45
N PHE A 61 -3.67 -4.82 12.77
CA PHE A 61 -4.50 -3.88 13.53
C PHE A 61 -4.04 -2.44 13.32
N ALA A 62 -2.74 -2.16 13.37
CA ALA A 62 -2.19 -0.83 13.10
C ALA A 62 -2.47 -0.38 11.66
N ALA A 63 -2.30 -1.27 10.67
CA ALA A 63 -2.62 -0.98 9.27
C ALA A 63 -4.11 -0.64 9.08
N TYR A 64 -5.01 -1.41 9.71
CA TYR A 64 -6.44 -1.13 9.72
C TYR A 64 -6.74 0.23 10.35
N GLN A 65 -6.20 0.51 11.54
CA GLN A 65 -6.38 1.80 12.22
C GLN A 65 -5.84 2.97 11.41
N SER A 66 -4.77 2.79 10.63
CA SER A 66 -4.22 3.83 9.75
C SER A 66 -5.19 4.27 8.65
N SER A 67 -6.15 3.41 8.28
CA SER A 67 -7.21 3.75 7.31
C SER A 67 -8.41 4.49 7.91
N LEU A 68 -8.45 4.61 9.24
CA LEU A 68 -9.50 5.30 9.97
C LEU A 68 -9.04 6.70 10.36
N ARG A 69 -9.97 7.65 10.42
CA ARG A 69 -9.71 9.04 10.80
C ARG A 69 -10.28 9.33 12.19
N GLY A 70 -9.43 9.70 13.16
CA GLY A 70 -9.83 10.16 14.50
C GLY A 70 -8.77 9.91 15.58
N LEU A 71 -8.71 10.77 16.60
CA LEU A 71 -7.91 10.53 17.81
C LEU A 71 -8.72 9.68 18.79
N ASN A 72 -8.38 8.39 18.95
CA ASN A 72 -8.64 7.39 20.01
C ASN A 72 -9.92 7.47 20.89
N LYS A 73 -10.90 8.33 20.61
CA LYS A 73 -12.02 8.69 21.51
C LYS A 73 -13.38 8.74 20.80
N ILE A 74 -13.39 8.67 19.47
CA ILE A 74 -14.58 8.56 18.62
C ILE A 74 -14.27 7.49 17.59
N VAL A 75 -15.20 6.55 17.35
CA VAL A 75 -15.06 5.56 16.28
C VAL A 75 -14.69 6.29 14.99
N GLY A 76 -13.46 6.06 14.52
CA GLY A 76 -12.93 6.82 13.41
C GLY A 76 -13.73 6.57 12.14
N THR A 77 -14.02 7.62 11.37
CA THR A 77 -14.66 7.43 10.06
C THR A 77 -13.65 6.79 9.12
N TYR A 78 -14.10 5.83 8.31
CA TYR A 78 -13.25 5.24 7.28
C TYR A 78 -12.87 6.32 6.26
N ASP A 79 -11.57 6.63 6.16
CA ASP A 79 -11.00 7.65 5.26
C ASP A 79 -10.11 7.00 4.19
N GLY A 80 -10.06 5.66 4.14
CA GLY A 80 -9.27 4.88 3.20
C GLY A 80 -7.79 5.25 3.26
N LEU A 81 -7.27 5.83 2.16
CA LEU A 81 -5.89 6.31 2.07
C LEU A 81 -5.73 7.80 2.42
N GLY A 82 -6.80 8.49 2.84
CA GLY A 82 -6.80 9.94 3.08
C GLY A 82 -5.75 10.40 4.09
N ASN A 83 -5.48 9.61 5.13
CA ASN A 83 -4.38 9.89 6.07
C ASN A 83 -3.00 9.82 5.41
N TYR A 84 -2.76 8.87 4.50
CA TYR A 84 -1.51 8.77 3.76
C TYR A 84 -1.35 9.91 2.77
N VAL A 85 -2.42 10.27 2.04
CA VAL A 85 -2.41 11.43 1.14
C VAL A 85 -2.08 12.69 1.93
N ARG A 86 -2.71 12.92 3.08
CA ARG A 86 -2.45 14.10 3.91
C ARG A 86 -1.02 14.12 4.50
N ALA A 87 -0.51 12.98 4.94
CA ALA A 87 0.86 12.87 5.43
C ALA A 87 1.87 13.16 4.30
N ILE A 88 1.68 12.55 3.13
CA ILE A 88 2.53 12.76 1.96
C ILE A 88 2.41 14.20 1.46
N ASP A 89 1.23 14.81 1.42
CA ASP A 89 1.01 16.17 0.94
C ASP A 89 1.92 17.17 1.68
N SER A 90 1.91 17.13 3.01
CA SER A 90 2.82 17.96 3.82
C SER A 90 4.31 17.69 3.53
N LEU A 91 4.68 16.41 3.35
CA LEU A 91 6.05 16.02 3.01
C LEU A 91 6.44 16.47 1.59
N THR A 92 5.51 16.43 0.64
CA THR A 92 5.70 16.82 -0.75
C THR A 92 6.06 18.30 -0.83
N TYR A 93 5.37 19.19 -0.09
CA TYR A 93 5.74 20.61 -0.07
C TYR A 93 7.15 20.84 0.50
N VAL A 94 7.49 20.21 1.61
CA VAL A 94 8.82 20.34 2.23
C VAL A 94 9.90 19.81 1.29
N LEU A 95 9.68 18.65 0.69
CA LEU A 95 10.63 18.01 -0.20
C LEU A 95 10.79 18.79 -1.51
N ALA A 96 9.68 19.29 -2.08
CA ALA A 96 9.71 20.17 -3.25
C ALA A 96 10.45 21.48 -2.96
N PHE A 97 10.26 22.08 -1.79
CA PHE A 97 11.02 23.26 -1.35
C PHE A 97 12.52 23.01 -1.34
N TRP A 98 12.97 21.91 -0.73
CA TRP A 98 14.40 21.56 -0.69
C TRP A 98 14.98 21.22 -2.05
N ILE A 99 14.24 20.51 -2.91
CA ILE A 99 14.65 20.25 -4.30
C ILE A 99 14.82 21.57 -5.06
N ALA A 100 13.85 22.48 -4.94
CA ALA A 100 13.93 23.79 -5.59
C ALA A 100 15.11 24.61 -5.07
N ALA A 101 15.38 24.61 -3.76
CA ALA A 101 16.51 25.30 -3.17
C ALA A 101 17.86 24.75 -3.67
N VAL A 102 18.00 23.42 -3.73
CA VAL A 102 19.21 22.77 -4.25
C VAL A 102 19.38 23.06 -5.75
N ALA A 103 18.31 22.95 -6.54
CA ALA A 103 18.35 23.25 -7.96
C ALA A 103 18.76 24.71 -8.22
N LEU A 104 18.21 25.66 -7.46
CA LEU A 104 18.57 27.07 -7.52
C LEU A 104 20.04 27.30 -7.14
N PHE A 105 20.50 26.67 -6.06
CA PHE A 105 21.90 26.75 -5.64
C PHE A 105 22.85 26.25 -6.73
N VAL A 106 22.56 25.08 -7.33
CA VAL A 106 23.35 24.51 -8.43
C VAL A 106 23.32 25.42 -9.66
N ALA A 107 22.16 25.98 -10.02
CA ALA A 107 22.02 26.91 -11.14
C ALA A 107 22.86 28.18 -10.93
N ILE A 108 22.80 28.80 -9.75
CA ILE A 108 23.60 29.99 -9.43
C ILE A 108 25.10 29.64 -9.47
N ARG A 109 25.50 28.53 -8.84
CA ARG A 109 26.90 28.10 -8.76
C ARG A 109 27.47 27.81 -10.15
N THR A 110 26.71 27.14 -11.01
CA THR A 110 27.13 26.87 -12.40
C THR A 110 27.23 28.16 -13.21
N LEU A 111 26.32 29.11 -13.03
CA LEU A 111 26.34 30.41 -13.71
C LEU A 111 27.56 31.26 -13.28
N ILE A 112 27.87 31.32 -11.98
CA ILE A 112 29.06 32.00 -11.45
C ILE A 112 30.35 31.37 -11.98
N VAL A 113 30.47 30.03 -11.95
CA VAL A 113 31.66 29.32 -12.44
C VAL A 113 31.84 29.55 -13.94
N THR A 114 30.76 29.51 -14.71
CA THR A 114 30.79 29.73 -16.16
C THR A 114 31.18 31.17 -16.49
N ALA A 115 30.63 32.15 -15.76
CA ALA A 115 30.98 33.56 -15.92
C ALA A 115 32.46 33.84 -15.63
N LYS A 116 33.01 33.25 -14.56
CA LYS A 116 34.44 33.36 -14.23
C LYS A 116 35.33 32.70 -15.28
N ASN A 117 34.95 31.53 -15.79
CA ASN A 117 35.73 30.81 -16.80
C ASN A 117 35.64 31.46 -18.20
N ALA A 118 34.53 32.13 -18.51
CA ALA A 118 34.33 32.86 -19.76
C ALA A 118 35.20 34.13 -19.86
N ALA A 119 35.64 34.71 -18.73
CA ALA A 119 36.54 35.86 -18.72
C ALA A 119 37.93 35.55 -19.32
N GLY A 120 38.35 34.27 -19.36
CA GLY A 120 39.65 33.84 -19.88
C GLY A 120 39.64 33.19 -21.28
N LYS A 121 38.47 32.84 -21.82
CA LYS A 121 38.34 32.18 -23.14
C LYS A 121 37.17 32.80 -23.90
N ARG A 122 37.39 33.16 -25.18
CA ARG A 122 36.44 33.79 -26.11
C ARG A 122 35.24 32.88 -26.50
N HIS A 123 34.84 31.94 -25.66
CA HIS A 123 33.67 31.09 -25.86
C HIS A 123 32.41 31.86 -25.46
N GLN A 124 31.38 31.80 -26.31
CA GLN A 124 30.10 32.46 -26.09
C GLN A 124 29.16 31.52 -25.29
N PRO A 125 28.98 31.71 -23.97
CA PRO A 125 28.15 30.83 -23.14
C PRO A 125 26.64 30.93 -23.44
N TRP A 126 26.21 31.96 -24.18
CA TRP A 126 24.81 32.23 -24.48
C TRP A 126 24.13 31.18 -25.38
N LEU A 127 24.88 30.52 -26.28
CA LEU A 127 24.29 29.46 -27.12
C LEU A 127 23.82 28.25 -26.30
N TRP A 128 24.40 28.00 -25.13
CA TRP A 128 24.00 26.91 -24.24
C TRP A 128 22.70 27.19 -23.48
N LEU A 129 22.22 28.45 -23.48
CA LEU A 129 20.91 28.76 -22.93
C LEU A 129 19.78 28.19 -23.78
N ILE A 130 19.97 28.05 -25.10
CA ILE A 130 18.95 27.55 -26.03
C ILE A 130 18.52 26.10 -25.69
N PRO A 131 19.44 25.12 -25.58
CA PRO A 131 19.04 23.76 -25.17
C PRO A 131 18.52 23.75 -23.72
N GLY A 132 19.07 24.59 -22.84
CA GLY A 132 18.61 24.69 -21.45
C GLY A 132 17.17 25.17 -21.32
N THR A 133 16.80 26.23 -22.04
CA THR A 133 15.42 26.76 -22.05
C THR A 133 14.47 25.81 -22.76
N LEU A 134 14.91 25.13 -23.83
CA LEU A 134 14.10 24.14 -24.52
C LEU A 134 13.77 22.95 -23.61
N ILE A 135 14.77 22.41 -22.91
CA ILE A 135 14.56 21.29 -21.98
C ILE A 135 13.71 21.74 -20.78
N GLY A 136 14.01 22.91 -20.20
CA GLY A 136 13.27 23.43 -19.06
C GLY A 136 11.80 23.70 -19.38
N SER A 137 11.51 24.31 -20.53
CA SER A 137 10.14 24.54 -21.00
C SER A 137 9.42 23.23 -21.32
N GLY A 138 10.10 22.28 -21.97
CA GLY A 138 9.55 20.93 -22.20
C GLY A 138 9.18 20.23 -20.89
N PHE A 139 10.03 20.31 -19.87
CA PHE A 139 9.76 19.73 -18.56
C PHE A 139 8.57 20.42 -17.85
N ALA A 140 8.49 21.75 -17.92
CA ALA A 140 7.37 22.51 -17.36
C ALA A 140 6.04 22.16 -18.05
N LEU A 141 6.04 22.04 -19.38
CA LEU A 141 4.87 21.61 -20.15
C LEU A 141 4.47 20.17 -19.81
N PHE A 142 5.45 19.27 -19.63
CA PHE A 142 5.18 17.89 -19.25
C PHE A 142 4.56 17.78 -17.85
N ILE A 143 5.05 18.55 -16.88
CA ILE A 143 4.43 18.64 -15.54
C ILE A 143 3.00 19.18 -15.67
N GLY A 144 2.80 20.26 -16.44
CA GLY A 144 1.47 20.80 -16.72
C GLY A 144 0.54 19.77 -17.37
N PHE A 145 1.05 18.97 -18.32
CA PHE A 145 0.29 17.89 -18.94
C PHE A 145 -0.19 16.86 -17.91
N ILE A 146 0.71 16.36 -17.04
CA ILE A 146 0.37 15.33 -16.04
C ILE A 146 -0.65 15.84 -15.02
N PHE A 147 -0.45 17.04 -14.48
CA PHE A 147 -1.26 17.53 -13.36
C PHE A 147 -2.50 18.34 -13.77
N ARG A 148 -2.56 18.82 -15.02
CA ARG A 148 -3.69 19.63 -15.51
C ARG A 148 -4.43 18.96 -16.66
N LEU A 149 -3.73 18.59 -17.74
CA LEU A 149 -4.40 18.12 -18.94
C LEU A 149 -4.90 16.68 -18.80
N LEU A 150 -4.09 15.79 -18.24
CA LEU A 150 -4.42 14.38 -18.10
C LEU A 150 -5.66 14.14 -17.22
N PRO A 151 -5.82 14.74 -16.03
CA PRO A 151 -7.03 14.59 -15.23
C PRO A 151 -8.27 15.15 -15.93
N ALA A 152 -8.13 16.32 -16.57
CA ALA A 152 -9.23 16.93 -17.32
C ALA A 152 -9.69 16.04 -18.49
N LEU A 153 -8.74 15.45 -19.22
CA LEU A 153 -9.00 14.47 -20.28
C LEU A 153 -9.76 13.24 -19.79
N LEU A 154 -9.37 12.71 -18.63
CA LEU A 154 -10.01 11.54 -18.02
C LEU A 154 -11.43 11.85 -17.51
N ASP A 155 -11.76 13.12 -17.29
CA ASP A 155 -13.09 13.55 -16.86
C ASP A 155 -14.06 13.86 -18.03
N VAL A 156 -13.53 14.09 -19.25
CA VAL A 156 -14.35 14.33 -20.45
C VAL A 156 -15.46 13.28 -20.66
N PRO A 157 -15.22 11.96 -20.50
CA PRO A 157 -16.27 10.95 -20.65
C PRO A 157 -17.44 11.12 -19.66
N ASN A 158 -17.17 11.63 -18.46
CA ASN A 158 -18.21 11.92 -17.47
C ASN A 158 -19.01 13.16 -17.89
N GLN A 159 -18.34 14.18 -18.45
CA GLN A 159 -18.99 15.41 -18.93
C GLN A 159 -19.83 15.20 -20.20
N LEU A 160 -19.46 14.21 -21.02
CA LEU A 160 -20.26 13.77 -22.17
C LEU A 160 -21.47 12.92 -21.74
N ARG A 161 -21.42 12.30 -20.55
CA ARG A 161 -22.51 11.51 -20.01
C ARG A 161 -23.65 12.44 -19.55
N GLY A 162 -24.58 12.73 -20.46
CA GLY A 162 -25.70 13.65 -20.24
C GLY A 162 -25.79 14.79 -21.27
N ARG A 163 -24.86 14.86 -22.23
CA ARG A 163 -24.93 15.73 -23.42
C ARG A 163 -24.99 14.86 -24.68
N ASN A 164 -25.30 15.48 -25.82
CA ASN A 164 -25.10 14.81 -27.11
C ASN A 164 -23.61 14.56 -27.31
N ALA A 165 -23.23 13.30 -27.50
CA ALA A 165 -21.85 12.89 -27.69
C ALA A 165 -21.43 13.16 -29.14
N ASP A 166 -21.30 14.44 -29.50
CA ASP A 166 -20.88 14.89 -30.82
C ASP A 166 -19.39 15.29 -30.81
N ASP A 167 -18.69 15.06 -31.93
CA ASP A 167 -17.27 15.39 -32.12
C ASP A 167 -16.95 16.88 -31.82
N ALA A 168 -17.88 17.78 -32.16
CA ALA A 168 -17.73 19.20 -31.91
C ALA A 168 -17.70 19.51 -30.40
N THR A 169 -18.53 18.83 -29.61
CA THR A 169 -18.59 18.97 -28.16
C THR A 169 -17.32 18.42 -27.51
N PHE A 170 -16.80 17.28 -27.98
CA PHE A 170 -15.54 16.71 -27.51
C PHE A 170 -14.36 17.66 -27.73
N ARG A 171 -14.23 18.22 -28.95
CA ARG A 171 -13.15 19.18 -29.28
C ARG A 171 -13.25 20.47 -28.46
N GLY A 172 -14.46 20.94 -28.19
CA GLY A 172 -14.71 22.09 -27.32
C GLY A 172 -14.22 21.83 -25.89
N LEU A 173 -14.61 20.71 -25.30
CA LEU A 173 -14.17 20.31 -23.95
C LEU A 173 -12.64 20.11 -23.87
N MET A 174 -12.03 19.59 -24.93
CA MET A 174 -10.57 19.47 -25.04
C MET A 174 -9.86 20.82 -25.04
N TRP A 175 -10.39 21.79 -25.79
CA TRP A 175 -9.85 23.15 -25.83
C TRP A 175 -10.05 23.89 -24.50
N ASP A 176 -11.22 23.72 -23.89
CA ASP A 176 -11.53 24.28 -22.57
C ASP A 176 -10.65 23.68 -21.48
N ALA A 177 -10.40 22.37 -21.49
CA ALA A 177 -9.47 21.72 -20.56
C ALA A 177 -8.03 22.27 -20.66
N TRP A 178 -7.60 22.68 -21.86
CA TRP A 178 -6.30 23.29 -22.07
C TRP A 178 -6.25 24.75 -21.56
N MET A 179 -7.31 25.52 -21.81
CA MET A 179 -7.38 26.95 -21.51
C MET A 179 -7.81 27.27 -20.07
N GLN A 180 -8.72 26.48 -19.48
CA GLN A 180 -9.30 26.74 -18.15
C GLN A 180 -8.42 26.21 -17.02
N GLY A 181 -8.34 26.98 -15.92
CA GLY A 181 -7.58 26.64 -14.71
C GLY A 181 -8.14 25.42 -13.97
N PRO A 182 -7.41 24.88 -12.98
CA PRO A 182 -7.74 23.59 -12.35
C PRO A 182 -9.19 23.62 -11.84
N VAL A 183 -9.99 22.67 -12.31
CA VAL A 183 -11.34 22.42 -11.79
C VAL A 183 -11.18 21.92 -10.35
N GLN A 184 -11.14 22.85 -9.40
CA GLN A 184 -11.24 22.54 -7.98
C GLN A 184 -12.66 22.03 -7.75
N GLN A 185 -12.83 20.70 -7.80
CA GLN A 185 -14.03 20.08 -7.26
C GLN A 185 -13.83 20.00 -5.73
N PHE A 186 -14.67 20.75 -5.01
CA PHE A 186 -14.83 20.67 -3.55
C PHE A 186 -15.56 19.38 -3.16
#